data_AF-A0A7C1IML5-F1
#
_entry.id   AF-A0A7C1IML5-F1
#
_cell.length_a   1.000
_cell.length_b   1.000
_cell.length_c   1.000
_cell.angle_alpha   90.00
_cell.angle_beta   90.00
_cell.angle_gamma   90.00
#
_symmetry.space_group_name_H-M   'P 1'
#
loop_
_entity.id
_entity.type
_entity.pdbx_description
1 polymer ?
#
loop_
_entity_poly.entity_id
_entity_poly.type
_entity_poly.pdbx_seq_one_letter_code
_entity_poly.pdbx_strand_id
1 'polypeptide(L)'
;MDESLELKLSLVVCLGLSGLYVAYALLAEPSGGDPLGHWLGIIGTGLMAFTEIFYSLRKRTNLLRWAGPVRYWLSVHIFTGIVGPFMVLTHTAFQFRGLAGFTMFMTALVAGSGFIGRYLYTAIPRSLAGVESSSADLVELINLTQAELLAVASERGPQVQALVKADENRQRQKRSDWALVLLRGWDDWRYRTHLRRQIRALEKTQTVKLGEVERLLLQRRARERQLRMIQAARRLLSVWHVAHVPMGAVLFTAVGVHIAAEIFFGAGLAR
;
A
#
# COMPACT_ATOMS: atom_id res chain seq x y z
N MET A 1 -13.06 -7.17 13.36
CA MET A 1 -13.04 -7.70 11.98
C MET A 1 -11.60 -7.96 11.63
N ASP A 2 -11.29 -9.20 11.27
CA ASP A 2 -9.98 -9.56 10.73
C ASP A 2 -9.67 -8.66 9.53
N GLU A 3 -8.50 -8.02 9.55
CA GLU A 3 -8.02 -7.17 8.44
C GLU A 3 -7.80 -7.94 7.14
N SER A 4 -8.06 -9.25 7.13
CA SER A 4 -7.89 -10.15 5.99
C SER A 4 -9.22 -10.72 5.49
N LEU A 5 -10.35 -10.43 6.14
CA LEU A 5 -11.63 -11.07 5.82
C LEU A 5 -12.05 -10.78 4.37
N GLU A 6 -11.98 -9.53 3.93
CA GLU A 6 -12.32 -9.14 2.57
C GLU A 6 -11.38 -9.74 1.52
N LEU A 7 -10.10 -9.96 1.84
CA LEU A 7 -9.16 -10.64 0.94
C LEU A 7 -9.47 -12.14 0.85
N LYS A 8 -9.75 -12.78 1.99
CA LYS A 8 -10.17 -14.19 2.03
C LYS A 8 -11.47 -14.40 1.25
N LEU A 9 -12.47 -13.53 1.45
CA LEU A 9 -13.73 -13.56 0.71
C LEU A 9 -13.51 -13.34 -0.78
N SER A 10 -12.73 -12.32 -1.16
CA SER A 10 -12.41 -12.06 -2.57
C SER A 10 -11.71 -13.26 -3.21
N LEU A 11 -10.76 -13.88 -2.50
CA LEU A 11 -10.04 -15.06 -2.97
C LEU A 11 -10.99 -16.24 -3.18
N VAL A 12 -11.85 -16.55 -2.21
CA VAL A 12 -12.84 -17.64 -2.33
C VAL A 12 -13.78 -17.41 -3.52
N VAL A 13 -14.27 -16.18 -3.69
CA VAL A 13 -15.12 -15.82 -4.84
C VAL A 13 -14.36 -15.95 -6.16
N CYS A 14 -13.12 -15.45 -6.25
CA CYS A 14 -12.32 -15.57 -7.46
C CYS A 14 -12.01 -17.04 -7.79
N LEU A 15 -11.68 -17.87 -6.79
CA LEU A 15 -11.46 -19.31 -6.99
C LEU A 15 -12.74 -20.03 -7.44
N GLY A 16 -13.89 -19.69 -6.86
CA GLY A 16 -15.18 -20.22 -7.29
C GLY A 16 -15.52 -19.83 -8.73
N LEU A 17 -15.30 -18.56 -9.10
CA LEU A 17 -15.47 -18.08 -10.47
C LEU A 17 -14.47 -18.74 -11.44
N SER A 18 -13.22 -18.93 -11.05
CA SER A 18 -12.23 -19.70 -11.82
C SER A 18 -12.70 -21.13 -12.06
N GLY A 19 -13.20 -21.81 -11.01
CA GLY A 19 -13.72 -23.18 -11.13
C GLY A 19 -14.91 -23.26 -12.08
N LEU A 20 -15.86 -22.33 -11.98
CA LEU A 20 -16.99 -22.22 -12.90
C LEU A 20 -16.53 -21.98 -14.34
N TYR A 21 -15.58 -21.07 -14.53
CA TYR A 21 -15.03 -20.74 -15.85
C TYR A 21 -14.32 -21.94 -16.48
N VAL A 22 -13.47 -22.65 -15.72
CA VAL A 22 -12.79 -23.85 -16.20
C VAL A 22 -13.79 -24.94 -16.55
N ALA A 23 -14.80 -25.19 -15.70
CA ALA A 23 -15.84 -26.17 -15.98
C ALA A 23 -16.61 -25.83 -17.28
N TYR A 24 -16.91 -24.55 -17.51
CA TYR A 24 -17.53 -24.10 -18.76
C TYR A 24 -16.58 -24.27 -19.96
N ALA A 25 -15.31 -23.90 -19.82
CA ALA A 25 -14.30 -24.02 -20.87
C ALA A 25 -14.00 -25.47 -21.29
N LEU A 26 -14.29 -26.44 -20.42
CA LEU A 26 -14.22 -27.87 -20.75
C LEU A 26 -15.42 -28.35 -21.59
N LEU A 27 -16.52 -27.60 -21.59
CA LEU A 27 -17.78 -27.95 -22.27
C LEU A 27 -18.01 -27.13 -23.54
N ALA A 28 -17.47 -25.92 -23.63
CA ALA A 28 -17.63 -24.99 -24.74
C ALA A 28 -16.37 -24.12 -24.92
N GLU A 29 -16.16 -23.58 -26.12
CA GLU A 29 -15.11 -22.59 -26.38
C GLU A 29 -15.58 -21.21 -25.86
N PRO A 30 -14.96 -20.64 -24.81
CA PRO A 30 -15.44 -19.38 -24.25
C PRO A 30 -15.05 -18.21 -25.15
N SER A 31 -16.00 -17.33 -25.42
CA SER A 31 -15.79 -16.04 -26.06
C SER A 31 -16.51 -14.91 -25.31
N GLY A 32 -16.15 -13.66 -25.61
CA GLY A 32 -16.81 -12.49 -25.01
C GLY A 32 -18.27 -12.31 -25.44
N GLY A 33 -18.66 -12.87 -26.58
CA GLY A 33 -20.04 -12.85 -27.07
C GLY A 33 -20.93 -13.95 -26.50
N ASP A 34 -20.36 -14.96 -25.83
CA ASP A 34 -21.15 -16.03 -25.24
C ASP A 34 -21.93 -15.56 -24.00
N PRO A 35 -23.05 -16.21 -23.65
CA PRO A 35 -23.89 -15.80 -22.52
C PRO A 35 -23.11 -15.64 -21.21
N LEU A 36 -22.17 -16.54 -20.93
CA LEU A 36 -21.35 -16.49 -19.72
C LEU A 36 -20.36 -15.32 -19.74
N GLY A 37 -19.66 -15.11 -20.85
CA GLY A 37 -18.76 -13.97 -21.04
C GLY A 37 -19.50 -12.64 -20.91
N HIS A 38 -20.67 -12.52 -21.53
CA HIS A 38 -21.47 -11.31 -21.49
C HIS A 38 -21.97 -10.97 -20.08
N TRP A 39 -22.46 -11.95 -19.30
CA TRP A 39 -22.87 -11.74 -17.91
C TRP A 39 -21.68 -11.40 -16.99
N LEU A 40 -20.52 -12.04 -17.20
CA LEU A 40 -19.29 -11.68 -16.48
C LEU A 40 -18.88 -10.23 -16.74
N GLY A 41 -18.97 -9.78 -18.00
CA GLY A 41 -18.69 -8.39 -18.39
C GLY A 41 -19.66 -7.39 -17.73
N ILE A 42 -20.97 -7.65 -17.77
CA ILE A 42 -22.00 -6.77 -17.18
C ILE A 42 -21.83 -6.69 -15.66
N ILE A 43 -21.82 -7.84 -14.97
CA ILE A 43 -21.74 -7.87 -13.51
C ILE A 43 -20.40 -7.32 -13.04
N GLY A 44 -19.30 -7.71 -13.70
CA GLY A 44 -17.96 -7.23 -13.38
C GLY A 44 -17.82 -5.71 -13.53
N THR A 45 -18.31 -5.16 -14.64
CA THR A 45 -18.33 -3.70 -14.86
C THR A 45 -19.22 -3.00 -13.84
N GLY A 46 -20.39 -3.58 -13.51
CA GLY A 46 -21.27 -3.09 -12.46
C GLY A 46 -20.59 -3.01 -11.09
N LEU A 47 -19.82 -4.04 -10.71
CA LEU A 47 -19.03 -4.04 -9.48
C LEU A 47 -17.91 -3.01 -9.51
N MET A 48 -17.23 -2.84 -10.64
CA MET A 48 -16.21 -1.79 -10.81
C MET A 48 -16.83 -0.40 -10.67
N ALA A 49 -17.94 -0.11 -11.36
CA ALA A 49 -18.64 1.16 -11.26
C ALA A 49 -19.14 1.41 -9.82
N PHE A 50 -19.65 0.38 -9.16
CA PHE A 50 -20.03 0.45 -7.75
C PHE A 50 -18.85 0.87 -6.86
N THR A 51 -17.68 0.28 -7.11
CA THR A 51 -16.42 0.55 -6.38
C THR A 51 -16.02 2.03 -6.44
N GLU A 52 -16.13 2.64 -7.62
CA GLU A 52 -15.76 4.04 -7.85
C GLU A 52 -16.81 5.02 -7.32
N ILE A 53 -18.09 4.77 -7.60
CA ILE A 53 -19.20 5.67 -7.29
C ILE A 53 -19.49 5.69 -5.79
N PHE A 54 -19.72 4.53 -5.18
CA PHE A 54 -20.23 4.49 -3.80
C PHE A 54 -19.16 4.86 -2.78
N TYR A 55 -17.89 4.48 -3.02
CA TYR A 55 -16.78 4.92 -2.18
C TYR A 55 -16.59 6.44 -2.26
N SER A 56 -16.56 7.01 -3.46
CA SER A 56 -16.43 8.45 -3.66
C SER A 56 -17.61 9.23 -3.08
N LEU A 57 -18.85 8.74 -3.28
CA LEU A 57 -20.06 9.35 -2.77
C LEU A 57 -20.08 9.35 -1.23
N ARG A 58 -19.74 8.22 -0.60
CA ARG A 58 -19.67 8.11 0.86
C ARG A 58 -18.56 8.98 1.47
N LYS A 59 -17.43 9.14 0.77
CA LYS A 59 -16.29 9.94 1.23
C LYS A 59 -16.54 11.45 1.10
N ARG A 60 -17.24 11.88 0.05
CA ARG A 60 -17.45 13.30 -0.27
C ARG A 60 -18.79 13.86 0.22
N THR A 61 -19.75 13.00 0.58
CA THR A 61 -21.10 13.45 0.96
C THR A 61 -21.59 12.83 2.27
N ASN A 62 -22.54 13.52 2.91
CA ASN A 62 -23.19 13.04 4.12
C ASN A 62 -24.41 12.15 3.86
N LEU A 63 -24.79 11.93 2.59
CA LEU A 63 -26.02 11.21 2.21
C LEU A 63 -26.03 9.76 2.69
N LEU A 64 -24.86 9.12 2.75
CA LEU A 64 -24.69 7.71 3.14
C LEU A 64 -24.15 7.54 4.58
N ARG A 65 -24.33 8.53 5.47
CA ARG A 65 -23.89 8.41 6.87
C ARG A 65 -24.61 7.29 7.62
N TRP A 66 -25.87 7.02 7.26
CA TRP A 66 -26.69 5.94 7.85
C TRP A 66 -26.18 4.55 7.46
N ALA A 67 -25.55 4.42 6.28
CA ALA A 67 -25.06 3.16 5.75
C ALA A 67 -23.67 2.75 6.30
N GLY A 68 -23.38 3.18 7.52
CA GLY A 68 -22.27 2.68 8.32
C GLY A 68 -20.93 3.45 8.25
N PRO A 69 -19.97 3.04 9.10
CA PRO A 69 -18.61 3.61 9.14
C PRO A 69 -17.83 3.46 7.82
N VAL A 70 -16.96 4.43 7.51
CA VAL A 70 -16.13 4.45 6.28
C VAL A 70 -15.25 3.20 6.12
N ARG A 71 -14.85 2.55 7.23
CA ARG A 71 -14.06 1.30 7.17
C ARG A 71 -14.78 0.17 6.42
N TYR A 72 -16.11 0.08 6.54
CA TYR A 72 -16.87 -0.96 5.84
C TYR A 72 -16.92 -0.66 4.34
N TRP A 73 -17.09 0.60 3.98
CA TRP A 73 -17.03 1.04 2.58
C TRP A 73 -15.67 0.79 1.94
N LEU A 74 -14.58 0.95 2.68
CA LEU A 74 -13.25 0.56 2.21
C LEU A 74 -13.13 -0.96 2.03
N SER A 75 -13.66 -1.75 2.97
CA SER A 75 -13.72 -3.22 2.85
C SER A 75 -14.50 -3.66 1.61
N VAL A 76 -15.66 -3.05 1.37
CA VAL A 76 -16.48 -3.32 0.18
C VAL A 76 -15.74 -2.87 -1.08
N HIS A 77 -15.13 -1.67 -1.10
CA HIS A 77 -14.33 -1.17 -2.21
C HIS A 77 -13.20 -2.14 -2.58
N ILE A 78 -12.50 -2.71 -1.59
CA ILE A 78 -11.44 -3.68 -1.89
C ILE A 78 -12.04 -4.99 -2.44
N PHE A 79 -13.15 -5.46 -1.88
CA PHE A 79 -13.81 -6.66 -2.37
C PHE A 79 -14.30 -6.49 -3.82
N THR A 80 -15.09 -5.46 -4.11
CA THR A 80 -15.64 -5.20 -5.44
C THR A 80 -14.54 -4.76 -6.43
N GLY A 81 -13.49 -4.11 -5.95
CA GLY A 81 -12.30 -3.74 -6.71
C GLY A 81 -11.33 -4.90 -7.01
N ILE A 82 -11.56 -6.09 -6.45
CA ILE A 82 -10.87 -7.33 -6.85
C ILE A 82 -11.80 -8.19 -7.71
N VAL A 83 -13.00 -8.47 -7.22
CA VAL A 83 -13.96 -9.36 -7.89
C VAL A 83 -14.44 -8.78 -9.22
N GLY A 84 -14.75 -7.48 -9.27
CA GLY A 84 -15.20 -6.80 -10.49
C GLY A 84 -14.17 -6.89 -11.62
N PRO A 85 -12.93 -6.41 -11.42
CA PRO A 85 -11.84 -6.57 -12.39
C PRO A 85 -11.56 -8.02 -12.77
N PHE A 86 -11.66 -8.97 -11.85
CA PHE A 86 -11.48 -10.38 -12.17
C PHE A 86 -12.56 -10.91 -13.14
N MET A 87 -13.83 -10.59 -12.90
CA MET A 87 -14.93 -10.94 -13.81
C MET A 87 -14.78 -10.27 -15.17
N VAL A 88 -14.37 -8.99 -15.21
CA VAL A 88 -14.06 -8.32 -16.48
C VAL A 88 -12.85 -8.96 -17.15
N LEU A 89 -11.76 -9.30 -16.46
CA LEU A 89 -10.60 -9.88 -17.13
C LEU A 89 -10.91 -11.26 -17.76
N THR A 90 -11.85 -12.00 -17.20
CA THR A 90 -12.27 -13.30 -17.71
C THR A 90 -13.34 -13.22 -18.80
N HIS A 91 -14.00 -12.07 -18.97
CA HIS A 91 -15.09 -11.92 -19.95
C HIS A 91 -14.63 -12.03 -21.40
N THR A 92 -13.41 -11.61 -21.76
CA THR A 92 -12.92 -11.67 -23.15
C THR A 92 -12.26 -12.99 -23.53
N ALA A 93 -12.31 -13.99 -22.66
CA ALA A 93 -11.56 -15.24 -22.81
C ALA A 93 -10.07 -15.02 -23.13
N PHE A 94 -9.48 -13.97 -22.55
CA PHE A 94 -8.09 -13.56 -22.77
C PHE A 94 -7.75 -13.22 -24.24
N GLN A 95 -8.72 -12.78 -25.03
CA GLN A 95 -8.46 -12.23 -26.36
C GLN A 95 -8.14 -10.73 -26.29
N PHE A 96 -6.92 -10.36 -26.66
CA PHE A 96 -6.39 -9.01 -26.52
C PHE A 96 -6.20 -8.33 -27.89
N ARG A 97 -7.20 -7.59 -28.37
CA ARG A 97 -7.09 -6.84 -29.64
C ARG A 97 -7.65 -5.42 -29.49
N GLY A 98 -6.94 -4.45 -30.07
CA GLY A 98 -7.38 -3.05 -30.13
C GLY A 98 -7.77 -2.43 -28.77
N LEU A 99 -8.91 -1.74 -28.75
CA LEU A 99 -9.43 -1.04 -27.57
C LEU A 99 -9.73 -1.98 -26.38
N ALA A 100 -10.18 -3.21 -26.65
CA ALA A 100 -10.43 -4.21 -25.62
C ALA A 100 -9.12 -4.59 -24.89
N GLY A 101 -8.02 -4.77 -25.64
CA GLY A 101 -6.69 -5.03 -25.07
C GLY A 101 -6.19 -3.88 -24.18
N PHE A 102 -6.36 -2.63 -24.62
CA PHE A 102 -6.00 -1.46 -23.81
C PHE A 102 -6.82 -1.38 -22.51
N THR A 103 -8.14 -1.59 -22.60
CA THR A 103 -9.06 -1.56 -21.45
C THR A 103 -8.70 -2.66 -20.44
N MET A 104 -8.37 -3.86 -20.91
CA MET A 104 -7.90 -4.97 -20.07
C MET A 104 -6.58 -4.63 -19.36
N PHE A 105 -5.60 -4.06 -20.08
CA PHE A 105 -4.34 -3.61 -19.49
C PHE A 105 -4.56 -2.56 -18.39
N MET A 106 -5.39 -1.56 -18.65
CA MET A 106 -5.75 -0.55 -17.64
C MET A 106 -6.48 -1.18 -16.44
N THR A 107 -7.38 -2.14 -16.65
CA THR A 107 -8.06 -2.88 -15.58
C THR A 107 -7.05 -3.59 -14.69
N ALA A 108 -6.11 -4.33 -15.28
CA ALA A 108 -5.05 -5.03 -14.54
C ALA A 108 -4.12 -4.05 -13.82
N LEU A 109 -3.75 -2.94 -14.45
CA LEU A 109 -2.88 -1.91 -13.87
C LEU A 109 -3.55 -1.24 -12.65
N VAL A 110 -4.82 -0.83 -12.77
CA VAL A 110 -5.57 -0.20 -11.68
C VAL A 110 -5.78 -1.18 -10.54
N ALA A 111 -6.26 -2.40 -10.82
CA ALA A 111 -6.43 -3.45 -9.80
C ALA A 111 -5.10 -3.77 -9.09
N GLY A 112 -4.02 -3.96 -9.86
CA GLY A 112 -2.67 -4.19 -9.34
C GLY A 112 -2.17 -3.04 -8.45
N SER A 113 -2.36 -1.80 -8.88
CA SER A 113 -2.00 -0.62 -8.08
C SER A 113 -2.83 -0.49 -6.79
N GLY A 114 -4.06 -1.03 -6.76
CA GLY A 114 -4.90 -1.11 -5.56
C GLY A 114 -4.25 -1.93 -4.44
N PHE A 115 -3.56 -3.03 -4.77
CA PHE A 115 -2.80 -3.82 -3.79
C PHE A 115 -1.65 -3.02 -3.16
N ILE A 116 -0.97 -2.17 -3.93
CA ILE A 116 0.06 -1.25 -3.40
C ILE A 116 -0.57 -0.28 -2.40
N GLY A 117 -1.72 0.31 -2.75
CA GLY A 117 -2.47 1.20 -1.86
C GLY A 117 -2.87 0.52 -0.55
N ARG A 118 -3.39 -0.70 -0.62
CA ARG A 118 -3.73 -1.55 0.52
C ARG A 118 -2.52 -1.79 1.43
N TYR A 119 -1.38 -2.18 0.86
CA TYR A 119 -0.14 -2.41 1.61
C TYR A 119 0.32 -1.14 2.34
N LEU A 120 0.34 0.00 1.64
CA LEU A 120 0.70 1.29 2.24
C LEU A 120 -0.30 1.73 3.33
N TYR A 121 -1.59 1.47 3.14
CA TYR A 121 -2.63 1.80 4.13
C TYR A 121 -2.47 0.99 5.43
N THR A 122 -2.16 -0.30 5.33
CA THR A 122 -1.93 -1.16 6.51
C THR A 122 -0.67 -0.80 7.29
N ALA A 123 0.29 -0.10 6.65
CA ALA A 123 1.52 0.35 7.30
C ALA A 123 1.33 1.59 8.19
N ILE A 124 0.18 2.30 8.09
CA ILE A 124 -0.09 3.50 8.88
C ILE A 124 -0.98 3.14 10.09
N PRO A 125 -0.60 3.50 11.34
CA PRO A 125 -1.42 3.24 12.51
C PRO A 125 -2.81 3.92 12.42
N ARG A 126 -3.83 3.26 12.96
CA ARG A 126 -5.25 3.57 12.69
C ARG A 126 -5.83 4.63 13.62
N SER A 127 -5.39 5.87 13.49
CA SER A 127 -6.17 7.08 13.84
C SER A 127 -5.37 8.33 13.46
N LEU A 128 -5.94 9.26 12.71
CA LEU A 128 -5.22 10.49 12.34
C LEU A 128 -4.82 11.30 13.58
N ALA A 129 -5.74 11.43 14.55
CA ALA A 129 -5.49 12.08 15.85
C ALA A 129 -4.52 11.29 16.74
N GLY A 130 -4.61 9.95 16.76
CA GLY A 130 -3.68 9.11 17.52
C GLY A 130 -2.31 8.95 16.87
N VAL A 131 -2.19 9.17 15.56
CA VAL A 131 -0.92 9.16 14.83
C VAL A 131 -0.21 10.50 14.95
N GLU A 132 -0.92 11.63 14.93
CA GLU A 132 -0.30 12.93 15.18
C GLU A 132 0.20 13.04 16.61
N SER A 133 -0.62 12.68 17.60
CA SER A 133 -0.17 12.52 18.99
C SER A 133 0.96 11.50 19.09
N SER A 134 0.80 10.28 18.58
CA SER A 134 1.89 9.28 18.62
C SER A 134 3.18 9.76 17.94
N SER A 135 3.11 10.53 16.86
CA SER A 135 4.29 11.07 16.21
C SER A 135 4.93 12.20 17.02
N ALA A 136 4.13 13.03 17.68
CA ALA A 136 4.60 14.05 18.61
C ALA A 136 5.24 13.40 19.85
N ASP A 137 4.58 12.40 20.43
CA ASP A 137 5.08 11.60 21.55
C ASP A 137 6.39 10.91 21.18
N LEU A 138 6.49 10.36 19.96
CA LEU A 138 7.74 9.77 19.46
C LEU A 138 8.84 10.81 19.33
N VAL A 139 8.55 12.01 18.83
CA VAL A 139 9.52 13.12 18.75
C VAL A 139 9.98 13.53 20.14
N GLU A 140 9.07 13.65 21.10
CA GLU A 140 9.39 13.94 22.50
C GLU A 140 10.30 12.86 23.10
N LEU A 141 9.93 11.58 22.96
CA LEU A 141 10.74 10.45 23.42
C LEU A 141 12.13 10.43 22.75
N ILE A 142 12.22 10.77 21.47
CA ILE A 142 13.51 10.89 20.75
C ILE A 142 14.35 12.00 21.38
N ASN A 143 13.76 13.16 21.64
CA ASN A 143 14.46 14.30 22.25
C ASN A 143 14.93 14.00 23.67
N LEU A 144 14.10 13.34 24.49
CA LEU A 144 14.47 12.88 25.83
C LEU A 144 15.64 11.90 25.79
N THR A 145 15.58 10.90 24.90
CA THR A 145 16.67 9.92 24.71
C THR A 145 17.95 10.60 24.23
N GLN A 146 17.82 11.63 23.38
CA GLN A 146 18.95 12.39 22.87
C GLN A 146 19.61 13.21 23.98
N ALA A 147 18.82 13.84 24.86
CA ALA A 147 19.34 14.58 26.00
C ALA A 147 20.10 13.65 26.98
N GLU A 148 19.52 12.49 27.30
CA GLU A 148 20.16 11.45 28.12
C GLU A 148 21.46 10.96 27.49
N LEU A 149 21.44 10.67 26.17
CA LEU A 149 22.62 10.23 25.43
C LEU A 149 23.74 11.28 25.44
N LEU A 150 23.41 12.57 25.33
CA LEU A 150 24.38 13.66 25.40
C LEU A 150 24.98 13.81 26.81
N ALA A 151 24.17 13.64 27.85
CA ALA A 151 24.65 13.66 29.24
C ALA A 151 25.64 12.51 29.49
N VAL A 152 25.25 11.28 29.17
CA VAL A 152 26.12 10.09 29.31
C VAL A 152 27.36 10.22 28.43
N ALA A 153 27.24 10.68 27.18
CA ALA A 153 28.40 10.85 26.30
C ALA A 153 29.38 11.91 26.84
N SER A 154 28.88 12.93 27.55
CA SER A 154 29.72 13.97 28.14
C SER A 154 30.60 13.43 29.27
N GLU A 155 30.06 12.56 30.11
CA GLU A 155 30.77 11.90 31.21
C GLU A 155 31.82 10.87 30.73
N ARG A 156 31.60 10.26 29.56
CA ARG A 156 32.47 9.19 29.02
C ARG A 156 33.61 9.70 28.12
N GLY A 157 33.68 11.01 27.88
CA GLY A 157 34.81 11.67 27.23
C GLY A 157 34.66 11.96 25.72
N PRO A 158 35.67 12.62 25.11
CA PRO A 158 35.55 13.25 23.78
C PRO A 158 35.28 12.27 22.63
N GLN A 159 35.81 11.04 22.70
CA GLN A 159 35.65 10.04 21.66
C GLN A 159 34.20 9.50 21.58
N VAL A 160 33.53 9.38 22.72
CA VAL A 160 32.11 8.97 22.78
C VAL A 160 31.21 10.09 22.26
N GLN A 161 31.51 11.35 22.59
CA GLN A 161 30.82 12.50 22.02
C GLN A 161 30.97 12.57 20.49
N ALA A 162 32.16 12.27 19.96
CA ALA A 162 32.40 12.22 18.52
C ALA A 162 31.57 11.10 17.84
N LEU A 163 31.42 9.94 18.48
CA LEU A 163 30.57 8.86 17.98
C LEU A 163 29.09 9.29 17.90
N VAL A 164 28.58 9.94 18.95
CA VAL A 164 27.19 10.44 18.99
C VAL A 164 26.95 11.50 17.91
N LYS A 165 27.87 12.45 17.74
CA LYS A 165 27.79 13.47 16.66
C LYS A 165 27.85 12.84 15.26
N ALA A 166 28.70 11.83 15.07
CA ALA A 166 28.79 11.12 13.79
C ALA A 166 27.50 10.36 13.46
N ASP A 167 26.84 9.76 14.45
CA ASP A 167 25.53 9.13 14.28
C ASP A 167 24.48 10.16 13.84
N GLU A 168 24.40 11.31 14.54
CA GLU A 168 23.46 12.39 14.21
C GLU A 168 23.62 12.89 12.76
N ASN A 169 24.87 13.11 12.31
CA ASN A 169 25.15 13.56 10.95
C ASN A 169 24.75 12.52 9.89
N ARG A 170 24.95 11.22 10.17
CA ARG A 170 24.54 10.15 9.26
C ARG A 170 23.03 10.12 9.04
N GLN A 171 22.25 10.52 10.04
CA GLN A 171 20.80 10.54 9.95
C GLN A 171 20.25 11.66 9.07
N ARG A 172 20.95 12.80 8.98
CA ARG A 172 20.53 13.92 8.11
C ARG A 172 20.59 13.57 6.62
N GLN A 173 21.32 12.53 6.25
CA GLN A 173 21.40 12.06 4.87
C GLN A 173 20.09 11.35 4.47
N LYS A 174 19.17 12.10 3.84
CA LYS A 174 17.87 11.62 3.37
C LYS A 174 18.04 10.40 2.46
N ARG A 175 17.42 9.28 2.83
CA ARG A 175 17.23 8.11 1.95
C ARG A 175 15.86 8.17 1.28
N SER A 176 15.74 7.54 0.11
CA SER A 176 14.46 7.37 -0.59
C SER A 176 13.45 6.65 0.31
N ASP A 177 12.21 7.16 0.35
CA ASP A 177 11.12 6.64 1.19
C ASP A 177 10.85 5.14 0.88
N TRP A 178 11.00 4.72 -0.37
CA TRP A 178 10.88 3.31 -0.78
C TRP A 178 12.00 2.44 -0.24
N ALA A 179 13.24 2.93 -0.28
CA ALA A 179 14.40 2.22 0.26
C ALA A 179 14.24 2.01 1.77
N LEU A 180 13.67 3.00 2.48
CA LEU A 180 13.43 2.91 3.90
C LEU A 180 12.41 1.80 4.25
N VAL A 181 11.36 1.61 3.44
CA VAL A 181 10.34 0.55 3.66
C VAL A 181 10.87 -0.83 3.27
N LEU A 182 11.51 -0.96 2.11
CA LEU A 182 11.92 -2.26 1.55
C LEU A 182 13.23 -2.78 2.17
N LEU A 183 14.20 -1.92 2.46
CA LEU A 183 15.54 -2.30 2.93
C LEU A 183 15.68 -2.25 4.46
N ARG A 184 14.56 -2.21 5.20
CA ARG A 184 14.54 -2.03 6.66
C ARG A 184 15.44 -3.03 7.42
N GLY A 185 15.45 -4.29 6.99
CA GLY A 185 16.21 -5.36 7.67
C GLY A 185 17.71 -5.26 7.41
N TRP A 186 18.08 -5.01 6.16
CA TRP A 186 19.48 -4.83 5.75
C TRP A 186 20.12 -3.63 6.44
N ASP A 187 19.39 -2.51 6.49
CA ASP A 187 19.85 -1.27 7.11
C ASP A 187 20.05 -1.37 8.62
N ASP A 188 19.20 -2.15 9.31
CA ASP A 188 19.33 -2.38 10.74
C ASP A 188 20.54 -3.27 11.06
N TRP A 189 20.72 -4.35 10.29
CA TRP A 189 21.85 -5.24 10.45
C TRP A 189 23.19 -4.54 10.21
N ARG A 190 23.32 -3.79 9.10
CA ARG A 190 24.54 -3.04 8.77
C ARG A 190 24.88 -1.98 9.82
N TYR A 191 23.88 -1.38 10.44
CA TYR A 191 24.11 -0.44 11.52
C TYR A 191 24.55 -1.10 12.81
N ARG A 192 23.83 -2.13 13.28
CA ARG A 192 24.19 -2.83 14.53
C ARG A 192 25.60 -3.39 14.46
N THR A 193 25.96 -3.97 13.31
CA THR A 193 27.32 -4.49 13.08
C THR A 193 28.37 -3.39 13.11
N HIS A 194 28.11 -2.25 12.48
CA HIS A 194 29.03 -1.10 12.48
C HIS A 194 29.17 -0.47 13.87
N LEU A 195 28.05 -0.24 14.56
CA LEU A 195 28.02 0.34 15.90
C LEU A 195 28.75 -0.55 16.90
N ARG A 196 28.47 -1.86 16.90
CA ARG A 196 29.17 -2.82 17.76
C ARG A 196 30.67 -2.84 17.53
N ARG A 197 31.13 -2.70 16.28
CA ARG A 197 32.57 -2.61 15.96
C ARG A 197 33.19 -1.32 16.55
N GLN A 198 32.51 -0.18 16.40
CA GLN A 198 32.98 1.10 16.95
C GLN A 198 33.01 1.09 18.48
N ILE A 199 31.95 0.60 19.11
CA ILE A 199 31.86 0.50 20.57
C ILE A 199 32.93 -0.43 21.12
N ARG A 200 33.10 -1.64 20.55
CA ARG A 200 34.17 -2.56 20.99
C ARG A 200 35.57 -1.97 20.84
N ALA A 201 35.82 -1.20 19.78
CA ALA A 201 37.10 -0.52 19.60
C ALA A 201 37.35 0.54 20.69
N LEU A 202 36.32 1.32 21.05
CA LEU A 202 36.38 2.30 22.13
C LEU A 202 36.52 1.65 23.51
N GLU A 203 35.76 0.60 23.81
CA GLU A 203 35.86 -0.15 25.07
C GLU A 203 37.25 -0.75 25.26
N LYS A 204 37.88 -1.26 24.19
CA LYS A 204 39.26 -1.77 24.22
C LYS A 204 40.29 -0.67 24.50
N THR A 205 40.00 0.57 24.09
CA THR A 205 40.91 1.71 24.21
C THR A 205 40.77 2.41 25.56
N GLN A 206 39.55 2.53 26.08
CA GLN A 206 39.24 3.28 27.29
C GLN A 206 39.06 2.40 28.54
N THR A 207 39.00 1.07 28.41
CA THR A 207 38.73 0.11 29.50
C THR A 207 37.42 0.35 30.27
N VAL A 208 36.49 1.13 29.69
CA VAL A 208 35.17 1.42 30.23
C VAL A 208 34.11 0.69 29.41
N LYS A 209 33.13 0.06 30.06
CA LYS A 209 31.97 -0.54 29.39
C LYS A 209 31.04 0.56 28.87
N LEU A 210 30.70 0.51 27.58
CA LEU A 210 29.87 1.49 26.86
C LEU A 210 28.50 0.90 26.47
N GLY A 211 28.07 -0.19 27.12
CA GLY A 211 26.79 -0.85 26.83
C GLY A 211 25.56 0.04 27.02
N GLU A 212 25.62 1.02 27.93
CA GLU A 212 24.55 2.00 28.11
C GLU A 212 24.41 2.94 26.91
N VAL A 213 25.54 3.41 26.36
CA VAL A 213 25.59 4.24 25.14
C VAL A 213 25.08 3.43 23.94
N GLU A 214 25.47 2.15 23.82
CA GLU A 214 24.92 1.25 22.78
C GLU A 214 23.39 1.16 22.88
N ARG A 215 22.88 0.91 24.10
CA ARG A 215 21.45 0.78 24.36
C ARG A 215 20.69 2.05 23.97
N LEU A 216 21.16 3.22 24.40
CA LEU A 216 20.51 4.50 24.11
C LEU A 216 20.53 4.83 22.61
N LEU A 217 21.65 4.58 21.91
CA LEU A 217 21.74 4.75 20.45
C LEU A 217 20.77 3.83 19.71
N LEU A 218 20.67 2.56 20.11
CA LEU A 218 19.74 1.61 19.50
C LEU A 218 18.28 1.98 19.75
N GLN A 219 17.94 2.43 20.97
CA GLN A 219 16.60 2.88 21.32
C GLN A 219 16.19 4.12 20.52
N ARG A 220 17.06 5.15 20.48
CA ARG A 220 16.83 6.37 19.70
C ARG A 220 16.59 6.03 18.23
N ARG A 221 17.47 5.24 17.62
CA ARG A 221 17.36 4.85 16.21
C ARG A 221 16.07 4.07 15.92
N ALA A 222 15.64 3.19 16.83
CA ALA A 222 14.39 2.44 16.66
C ALA A 222 13.18 3.38 16.60
N ARG A 223 13.11 4.36 17.52
CA ARG A 223 12.05 5.38 17.58
C ARG A 223 12.06 6.28 16.35
N GLU A 224 13.22 6.78 15.93
CA GLU A 224 13.36 7.60 14.73
C GLU A 224 13.02 6.85 13.45
N ARG A 225 13.39 5.57 13.35
CA ARG A 225 12.98 4.73 12.23
C ARG A 225 11.47 4.59 12.20
N GLN A 226 10.83 4.34 13.34
CA GLN A 226 9.37 4.27 13.43
C GLN A 226 8.72 5.58 12.96
N LEU A 227 9.22 6.73 13.40
CA LEU A 227 8.75 8.04 12.93
C LEU A 227 8.91 8.21 11.42
N ARG A 228 10.11 7.91 10.88
CA ARG A 228 10.38 7.99 9.44
C ARG A 228 9.53 7.02 8.62
N MET A 229 9.25 5.82 9.13
CA MET A 229 8.35 4.85 8.49
C MET A 229 6.93 5.38 8.37
N ILE A 230 6.39 5.96 9.45
CA ILE A 230 5.05 6.55 9.43
C ILE A 230 5.00 7.71 8.41
N GLN A 231 6.02 8.58 8.41
CA GLN A 231 6.10 9.69 7.46
C GLN A 231 6.26 9.24 6.01
N ALA A 232 7.13 8.26 5.75
CA ALA A 232 7.32 7.67 4.43
C ALA A 232 6.04 7.00 3.92
N ALA A 233 5.38 6.17 4.75
CA ALA A 233 4.11 5.54 4.38
C ALA A 233 3.04 6.58 4.03
N ARG A 234 2.93 7.69 4.79
CA ARG A 234 2.03 8.81 4.47
C ARG A 234 2.35 9.47 3.12
N ARG A 235 3.63 9.77 2.85
CA ARG A 235 4.07 10.37 1.58
C ARG A 235 3.78 9.44 0.40
N LEU A 236 4.16 8.18 0.52
CA LEU A 236 3.89 7.15 -0.50
C LEU A 236 2.40 6.97 -0.74
N LEU A 237 1.58 6.97 0.33
CA LEU A 237 0.14 6.91 0.21
C LEU A 237 -0.44 8.14 -0.51
N SER A 238 0.10 9.34 -0.25
CA SER A 238 -0.30 10.56 -0.96
C SER A 238 0.03 10.48 -2.46
N VAL A 239 1.25 10.08 -2.81
CA VAL A 239 1.67 9.89 -4.21
C VAL A 239 0.81 8.82 -4.88
N TRP A 240 0.56 7.70 -4.19
CA TRP A 240 -0.31 6.63 -4.67
C TRP A 240 -1.71 7.14 -5.00
N HIS A 241 -2.35 7.91 -4.12
CA HIS A 241 -3.68 8.46 -4.38
C HIS A 241 -3.69 9.36 -5.63
N VAL A 242 -2.66 10.20 -5.81
CA VAL A 242 -2.53 11.09 -6.97
C VAL A 242 -2.37 10.31 -8.28
N ALA A 243 -1.72 9.15 -8.25
CA ALA A 243 -1.58 8.30 -9.43
C ALA A 243 -2.81 7.41 -9.67
N HIS A 244 -3.35 6.78 -8.62
CA HIS A 244 -4.40 5.76 -8.72
C HIS A 244 -5.73 6.32 -9.22
N VAL A 245 -6.14 7.50 -8.73
CA VAL A 245 -7.44 8.09 -9.08
C VAL A 245 -7.53 8.47 -10.57
N PRO A 246 -6.55 9.17 -11.19
CA PRO A 246 -6.57 9.43 -12.63
C PRO A 246 -6.52 8.16 -13.49
N MET A 247 -5.77 7.14 -13.08
CA MET A 247 -5.74 5.85 -13.79
C MET A 247 -7.14 5.21 -13.80
N GLY A 248 -7.88 5.28 -12.69
CA GLY A 248 -9.28 4.85 -12.64
C GLY A 248 -10.17 5.63 -13.61
N ALA A 249 -10.04 6.95 -13.67
CA ALA A 249 -10.80 7.78 -14.62
C ALA A 249 -10.52 7.43 -16.10
N VAL A 250 -9.26 7.20 -16.45
CA VAL A 250 -8.87 6.74 -17.81
C VAL A 250 -9.47 5.38 -18.11
N LEU A 251 -9.42 4.44 -17.15
CA LEU A 251 -10.01 3.13 -17.28
C LEU A 251 -11.52 3.19 -17.55
N PHE A 252 -12.29 3.92 -16.73
CA PHE A 252 -13.74 4.03 -16.92
C PHE A 252 -14.12 4.73 -18.22
N THR A 253 -13.30 5.68 -18.67
CA THR A 253 -13.48 6.30 -19.99
C THR A 253 -13.29 5.25 -21.10
N ALA A 254 -12.22 4.46 -21.04
CA ALA A 254 -11.96 3.39 -22.00
C ALA A 254 -13.05 2.31 -22.00
N VAL A 255 -13.54 1.90 -20.83
CA VAL A 255 -14.68 0.98 -20.67
C VAL A 255 -15.94 1.57 -21.31
N GLY A 256 -16.24 2.85 -21.09
CA GLY A 256 -17.38 3.52 -21.71
C GLY A 256 -17.32 3.52 -23.23
N VAL A 257 -16.15 3.84 -23.80
CA VAL A 257 -15.93 3.78 -25.26
C VAL A 257 -16.03 2.34 -25.77
N HIS A 258 -15.50 1.37 -25.03
CA HIS A 258 -15.57 -0.04 -25.41
C HIS A 258 -17.01 -0.55 -25.47
N ILE A 259 -17.83 -0.26 -24.45
CA ILE A 259 -19.25 -0.62 -24.43
C ILE A 259 -20.02 0.08 -25.54
N ALA A 260 -19.77 1.38 -25.76
CA ALA A 260 -20.43 2.13 -26.82
C ALA A 260 -20.10 1.59 -28.22
N ALA A 261 -18.82 1.25 -28.46
CA ALA A 261 -18.39 0.64 -29.71
C ALA A 261 -19.06 -0.72 -29.93
N GLU A 262 -19.13 -1.57 -28.89
CA GLU A 262 -19.77 -2.88 -28.99
C GLU A 262 -21.28 -2.76 -29.27
N ILE A 263 -21.97 -1.82 -28.63
CA ILE A 263 -23.39 -1.55 -28.93
C ILE A 263 -23.55 -1.04 -30.36
N PHE A 264 -22.71 -0.11 -30.81
CA PHE A 264 -22.83 0.49 -32.13
C PHE A 264 -22.57 -0.51 -33.26
N PHE A 265 -21.50 -1.30 -33.15
CA PHE A 265 -21.13 -2.31 -34.16
C PHE A 265 -21.94 -3.61 -34.01
N GLY A 266 -22.27 -4.02 -32.78
CA GLY A 266 -23.03 -5.23 -32.47
C GLY A 266 -24.53 -5.12 -32.72
N ALA A 267 -25.14 -3.94 -32.49
CA ALA A 267 -26.57 -3.71 -32.80
C ALA A 267 -26.85 -3.45 -34.29
N GLY A 268 -25.84 -3.50 -35.16
CA GLY A 268 -26.00 -3.31 -36.59
C GLY A 268 -26.28 -1.88 -37.05
N LEU A 269 -26.07 -0.86 -36.19
CA LEU A 269 -26.26 0.56 -36.52
C LEU A 269 -25.20 1.10 -37.50
N ALA A 270 -24.18 0.31 -37.81
CA ALA A 270 -23.12 0.59 -38.77
C ALA A 270 -23.16 -0.32 -40.02
N ARG A 271 -24.29 -0.97 -40.31
CA ARG A 271 -24.52 -1.67 -41.59
C ARG A 271 -25.38 -0.84 -42.52
#